data_AF-A0A7I7NQI1-F1
#
_entry.id   AF-A0A7I7NQI1-F1
#
_cell.length_a   1.000
_cell.length_b   1.000
_cell.length_c   1.000
_cell.angle_alpha   90.00
_cell.angle_beta   90.00
_cell.angle_gamma   90.00
#
_symmetry.space_group_name_H-M   'P 1'
#
loop_
_entity.id
_entity.type
_entity.pdbx_description
1 polymer ?
#
loop_
_entity_poly.entity_id
_entity_poly.type
_entity_poly.pdbx_seq_one_letter_code
_entity_poly.pdbx_strand_id
1 'polypeptide(L)' 'MRTYDRVLPWNRDPSEPLWAALQQPAVTAPTPNESQGEAIGFHPDGNGYVTVSEGTNQTLHNYDAP' A
#
# COMPACT_ATOMS: atom_id res chain seq x y z
N MET A 1 3.82 -1.48 -2.79
CA MET A 1 3.38 -1.98 -4.12
C MET A 1 1.96 -2.50 -3.98
N ARG A 2 1.10 -2.27 -4.98
CA ARG A 2 -0.25 -2.84 -5.07
C ARG A 2 -0.26 -3.89 -6.17
N THR A 3 -0.78 -5.09 -5.87
CA THR A 3 -1.08 -6.14 -6.87
C THR A 3 -2.59 -6.23 -7.07
N TYR A 4 -3.10 -7.24 -7.80
CA TYR A 4 -4.54 -7.49 -7.91
C TYR A 4 -5.23 -7.63 -6.54
N ASP A 5 -4.62 -8.40 -5.64
CA ASP A 5 -5.23 -8.88 -4.39
C ASP A 5 -4.44 -8.50 -3.13
N ARG A 6 -3.33 -7.76 -3.24
CA ARG A 6 -2.46 -7.45 -2.07
C ARG A 6 -1.93 -6.03 -2.07
N VAL A 7 -1.73 -5.54 -0.84
CA VAL A 7 -0.89 -4.39 -0.51
C VAL A 7 0.42 -4.90 0.10
N LEU A 8 1.54 -4.57 -0.54
CA LEU A 8 2.89 -5.01 -0.17
C LEU A 8 3.80 -3.80 0.13
N PRO A 9 3.85 -3.31 1.37
CA PRO A 9 4.85 -2.33 1.80
C PRO A 9 6.22 -2.97 2.07
N TRP A 10 7.25 -2.13 2.08
CA TRP A 10 8.57 -2.47 2.60
C TRP A 10 8.90 -1.53 3.75
N ASN A 11 9.35 -2.08 4.86
CA ASN A 11 9.93 -1.27 5.92
C ASN A 11 11.27 -0.74 5.44
N ARG A 12 11.48 0.57 5.58
CA ARG A 12 12.74 1.22 5.22
C ARG A 12 13.23 2.04 6.39
N ASP A 13 14.45 1.79 6.83
CA ASP A 13 15.16 2.73 7.69
C ASP A 13 15.47 4.00 6.87
N PRO A 14 15.12 5.20 7.34
CA PRO A 14 15.39 6.44 6.62
C PRO A 14 16.85 6.64 6.21
N SER A 15 17.80 6.07 6.97
CA SER A 15 19.25 6.12 6.71
C SER A 15 19.71 5.18 5.60
N GLU A 16 18.90 4.19 5.21
CA GLU A 16 19.23 3.24 4.16
C GLU A 16 18.74 3.70 2.77
N PRO A 17 19.49 3.42 1.69
CA PRO A 17 19.04 3.74 0.35
C PRO A 17 17.83 2.88 -0.03
N LEU A 18 16.92 3.44 -0.84
CA LEU A 18 15.67 2.78 -1.22
C LEU A 18 15.86 1.36 -1.80
N TRP A 19 16.88 1.18 -2.64
CA TRP A 19 17.15 -0.10 -3.28
C TRP A 19 17.52 -1.21 -2.27
N ALA A 20 18.08 -0.86 -1.11
CA ALA A 20 18.43 -1.84 -0.09
C ALA A 20 17.17 -2.38 0.60
N ALA A 21 16.21 -1.50 0.91
CA ALA A 21 14.92 -1.90 1.46
C ALA A 21 14.13 -2.80 0.50
N LEU A 22 14.17 -2.51 -0.81
CA LEU A 22 13.49 -3.33 -1.82
C LEU A 22 14.13 -4.72 -2.03
N GLN A 23 15.34 -4.96 -1.53
CA GLN A 23 15.94 -6.30 -1.50
C GLN A 23 15.43 -7.15 -0.33
N GLN A 24 14.80 -6.54 0.67
CA GLN A 24 14.17 -7.26 1.77
C GLN A 24 12.80 -7.81 1.36
N PRO A 25 12.31 -8.87 2.02
CA PRO A 25 10.94 -9.33 1.83
C PRO A 25 9.93 -8.21 2.10
N ALA A 26 8.91 -8.11 1.25
CA ALA A 26 7.79 -7.23 1.53
C ALA A 26 7.01 -7.70 2.76
N VAL A 27 6.41 -6.75 3.47
CA VAL A 27 5.48 -7.02 4.56
C VAL A 27 4.08 -7.16 3.97
N THR A 28 3.26 -8.05 4.52
CA THR A 28 1.83 -8.12 4.18
C THR A 28 1.08 -7.04 4.95
N ALA A 29 0.37 -6.17 4.24
CA ALA A 29 -0.55 -5.21 4.84
C ALA A 29 -2.01 -5.67 4.69
N PRO A 30 -2.93 -5.14 5.51
CA PRO A 30 -4.37 -5.33 5.30
C PRO A 30 -4.74 -5.01 3.85
N THR A 31 -5.64 -5.80 3.28
CA THR A 31 -6.14 -5.54 1.93
C THR A 31 -7.66 -5.56 2.00
N PRO A 32 -8.34 -4.49 1.57
CA PRO A 32 -9.80 -4.48 1.49
C PRO A 32 -10.29 -5.51 0.47
N ASN A 33 -11.53 -5.97 0.66
CA ASN A 33 -12.20 -6.86 -0.30
C ASN A 33 -12.60 -6.07 -1.55
N GLU A 34 -11.70 -6.00 -2.52
CA GLU A 34 -11.81 -5.25 -3.77
C GLU A 34 -11.69 -6.18 -4.98
N SER A 35 -12.42 -5.87 -6.05
CA SER A 35 -12.45 -6.66 -7.30
C SER A 35 -11.07 -6.69 -8.00
N GLN A 36 -10.35 -5.56 -7.95
CA GLN A 36 -8.99 -5.34 -8.47
C GLN A 36 -8.56 -3.90 -8.13
N GLY A 37 -7.42 -3.70 -7.45
CA GLY A 37 -6.95 -2.37 -7.07
C GLY A 37 -6.18 -1.65 -8.19
N GLU A 38 -6.59 -0.42 -8.54
CA GLU A 38 -5.94 0.42 -9.55
C GLU A 38 -4.77 1.21 -8.94
N ALA A 39 -4.97 1.79 -7.77
CA ALA A 39 -4.02 2.70 -7.16
C ALA A 39 -3.93 2.54 -5.64
N ILE A 40 -2.79 2.97 -5.10
CA ILE A 40 -2.54 3.13 -3.67
C ILE A 40 -1.84 4.47 -3.42
N GLY A 41 -2.29 5.22 -2.42
CA GLY A 41 -1.64 6.44 -1.94
C GLY A 41 -1.38 6.33 -0.44
N PHE A 42 -0.19 6.72 0.01
CA PHE A 42 0.17 6.71 1.44
C PHE A 42 -0.23 8.03 2.10
N HIS A 43 -0.63 7.96 3.37
CA HIS A 43 -0.84 9.17 4.17
C HIS A 43 0.47 9.96 4.30
N PRO A 44 0.41 11.30 4.39
CA PRO A 44 1.60 12.14 4.43
C PRO A 44 2.44 11.94 5.71
N ASP A 45 1.84 11.45 6.78
CA ASP A 45 2.52 11.09 8.03
C ASP A 45 3.07 9.65 8.03
N GLY A 46 2.74 8.85 7.01
CA GLY A 46 3.15 7.46 6.87
C GLY A 46 2.32 6.46 7.67
N ASN A 47 1.25 6.89 8.37
CA ASN A 47 0.48 6.04 9.28
C ASN A 47 -0.73 5.37 8.62
N GLY A 48 -0.69 5.16 7.31
CA GLY A 48 -1.79 4.53 6.60
C GLY A 48 -1.74 4.75 5.11
N TYR A 49 -2.79 4.33 4.43
CA TYR A 49 -2.93 4.45 2.99
C TYR A 49 -4.40 4.40 2.55
N VAL A 50 -4.62 4.82 1.31
CA VAL A 50 -5.90 4.74 0.61
C VAL A 50 -5.73 3.86 -0.62
N THR A 51 -6.66 2.93 -0.84
CA THR A 51 -6.78 2.16 -2.09
C THR A 51 -8.07 2.49 -2.83
N VAL A 52 -8.07 2.23 -4.13
CA VAL A 52 -9.23 2.34 -5.00
C VAL A 52 -9.19 1.23 -6.04
N SER A 53 -10.36 0.69 -6.38
CA SER A 53 -10.49 -0.31 -7.44
C SER A 53 -10.41 0.31 -8.83
N GLU A 54 -10.20 -0.52 -9.86
CA GLU A 54 -10.29 -0.08 -11.25
C GLU A 54 -11.71 0.38 -11.64
N GLY A 55 -11.79 1.43 -12.45
CA GLY A 55 -13.03 1.87 -13.09
C GLY A 55 -13.51 3.25 -12.65
N THR A 56 -14.79 3.54 -12.86
CA THR A 56 -15.38 4.86 -12.52
C THR A 56 -16.23 4.75 -11.24
N ASN A 57 -16.30 5.84 -10.47
CA ASN A 57 -17.08 5.94 -9.23
C ASN A 57 -16.79 4.83 -8.20
N GLN A 58 -15.52 4.44 -8.08
CA GLN A 58 -15.09 3.43 -7.12
C GLN A 58 -14.98 4.03 -5.71
N THR A 59 -15.24 3.19 -4.71
CA THR A 59 -15.09 3.57 -3.30
C THR A 59 -13.62 3.75 -2.97
N LEU A 60 -13.31 4.83 -2.23
CA LEU A 60 -12.00 5.00 -1.61
C LEU A 60 -11.98 4.25 -0.28
N HIS A 61 -11.02 3.34 -0.13
CA HIS A 61 -10.85 2.54 1.09
C HIS A 61 -9.68 3.10 1.88
N ASN A 62 -9.97 3.72 3.03
CA ASN A 62 -8.94 4.22 3.95
C ASN A 62 -8.53 3.13 4.94
N TYR A 63 -7.24 2.98 5.16
CA TYR A 63 -6.67 2.20 6.25
C TYR A 63 -5.74 3.09 7.08
N ASP A 64 -5.97 3.11 8.38
CA ASP A 64 -5.10 3.73 9.38
C ASP A 64 -4.36 2.62 10.14
N ALA A 65 -3.04 2.74 10.23
CA ALA A 65 -2.20 1.85 11.03
C ALA A 65 -2.48 2.07 12.54
N PRO A 66 -2.41 1.00 13.36
CA PRO A 66 -2.62 1.10 14.80
C PRO A 66 -1.58 1.93 15.54
#